data_AF-A0A838R7L5-F1
#
_entry.id   AF-A0A838R7L5-F1
#
_cell.length_a   1.000
_cell.length_b   1.000
_cell.length_c   1.000
_cell.angle_alpha   90.00
_cell.angle_beta   90.00
_cell.angle_gamma   90.00
#
_symmetry.space_group_name_H-M   'P 1'
#
loop_
_entity.id
_entity.type
_entity.pdbx_description
1 polymer ?
#
loop_
_entity_poly.entity_id
_entity_poly.type
_entity_poly.pdbx_seq_one_letter_code
_entity_poly.pdbx_strand_id
1 'polypeptide(L)'
;MNKKKNRNDPEAVSFAQARDELFSHVLRCGVIEALPEHQKDWFDDTMLYLADRYEDLSEEELGQLRVLGERFCQPVQRKNETVESGAV
;
A
#
# COMPACT_ATOMS: atom_id res chain seq x y z
N MET A 1 30.10 -10.30 6.37
CA MET A 1 29.98 -8.87 6.71
C MET A 1 28.52 -8.47 6.82
N ASN A 2 28.04 -8.13 8.02
CA ASN A 2 26.68 -7.64 8.22
C ASN A 2 26.61 -6.15 7.88
N LYS A 3 26.17 -5.83 6.66
CA LYS A 3 25.98 -4.46 6.21
C LYS A 3 24.73 -3.91 6.91
N LYS A 4 24.93 -3.26 8.06
CA LYS A 4 23.89 -2.49 8.76
C LYS A 4 23.46 -1.38 7.80
N LYS A 5 22.35 -1.59 7.10
CA LYS A 5 21.77 -0.65 6.14
C LYS A 5 21.38 0.59 6.95
N ASN A 6 22.07 1.69 6.67
CA ASN A 6 21.97 2.92 7.44
C ASN A 6 20.59 3.53 7.12
N ARG A 7 19.83 4.01 8.10
CA ARG A 7 18.46 4.55 7.91
C ARG A 7 18.40 5.86 7.08
N ASN A 8 19.44 6.17 6.33
CA ASN A 8 19.67 7.42 5.62
C ASN A 8 20.12 7.19 4.16
N ASP A 9 19.90 5.99 3.62
CA ASP A 9 20.02 5.74 2.18
C ASP A 9 18.89 6.54 1.48
N PRO A 10 19.20 7.45 0.53
CA PRO A 10 18.20 8.33 -0.10
C PRO A 10 17.09 7.53 -0.80
N GLU A 11 17.43 6.39 -1.40
CA GLU A 11 16.49 5.43 -2.00
C GLU A 11 15.45 4.91 -0.99
N ALA A 12 15.89 4.58 0.23
CA ALA A 12 14.99 4.15 1.31
C ALA A 12 14.10 5.28 1.84
N VAL A 13 14.52 6.54 1.69
CA VAL A 13 13.71 7.72 2.03
C VAL A 13 12.65 7.93 0.95
N SER A 14 13.00 7.86 -0.33
CA SER A 14 12.07 7.99 -1.46
C SER A 14 10.96 6.93 -1.41
N PHE A 15 11.30 5.67 -1.13
CA PHE A 15 10.30 4.61 -0.96
C PHE A 15 9.33 4.88 0.19
N ALA A 16 9.84 5.29 1.35
CA ALA A 16 9.00 5.59 2.50
C ALA A 16 8.05 6.76 2.20
N GLN A 17 8.53 7.80 1.52
CA GLN A 17 7.72 8.95 1.10
C GLN A 17 6.63 8.56 0.10
N ALA A 18 6.98 7.81 -0.95
CA ALA A 18 6.02 7.33 -1.94
C ALA A 18 4.93 6.46 -1.31
N ARG A 19 5.29 5.60 -0.35
CA ARG A 19 4.33 4.79 0.41
C ARG A 19 3.37 5.65 1.23
N ASP A 20 3.90 6.61 1.98
CA ASP A 20 3.08 7.46 2.86
C ASP A 20 2.16 8.39 2.03
N GLU A 21 2.62 8.83 0.86
CA GLU A 21 1.82 9.57 -0.12
C GLU A 21 0.69 8.70 -0.70
N LEU A 22 0.99 7.47 -1.12
CA LEU A 22 0.00 6.51 -1.61
C LEU A 22 -1.12 6.29 -0.58
N PHE A 23 -0.77 6.04 0.68
CA PHE A 23 -1.76 5.82 1.74
C PHE A 23 -2.59 7.07 2.02
N SER A 24 -1.97 8.25 1.97
CA SER A 24 -2.69 9.53 2.10
C SER A 24 -3.71 9.72 0.97
N HIS A 25 -3.36 9.34 -0.25
CA HIS A 25 -4.26 9.37 -1.41
C HIS A 25 -5.42 8.37 -1.27
N VAL A 26 -5.13 7.13 -0.87
CA VAL A 26 -6.15 6.10 -0.61
C VAL A 26 -7.18 6.60 0.41
N LEU A 27 -6.73 7.21 1.50
CA LEU A 27 -7.61 7.73 2.56
C LEU A 27 -8.40 8.97 2.12
N ARG A 28 -7.78 9.91 1.42
CA ARG A 28 -8.44 11.14 0.97
C ARG A 28 -9.50 10.87 -0.10
N CYS A 29 -9.23 9.93 -0.99
CA CYS A 29 -10.13 9.56 -2.08
C CYS A 29 -11.17 8.51 -1.70
N GLY A 30 -11.09 7.91 -0.50
CA GLY A 30 -12.05 6.89 -0.07
C GLY A 30 -11.98 5.60 -0.88
N VAL A 31 -10.81 5.26 -1.45
CA VAL A 31 -10.63 4.12 -2.38
C VAL A 31 -11.02 2.79 -1.72
N ILE A 32 -10.87 2.69 -0.40
CA ILE A 32 -11.23 1.52 0.40
C ILE A 32 -12.72 1.14 0.22
N GLU A 33 -13.59 2.13 0.03
CA GLU A 33 -15.04 1.94 -0.11
C GLU A 33 -15.49 1.78 -1.58
N ALA A 34 -14.58 2.00 -2.54
CA ALA A 34 -14.88 1.90 -3.96
C ALA A 34 -15.04 0.43 -4.42
N LEU A 35 -15.71 0.21 -5.55
CA LEU A 35 -15.81 -1.11 -6.16
C LEU A 35 -14.43 -1.62 -6.61
N PRO A 36 -14.18 -2.94 -6.61
CA PRO A 36 -12.88 -3.51 -6.97
C PRO A 36 -12.34 -3.08 -8.35
N GLU A 37 -13.23 -2.89 -9.33
CA GLU A 37 -12.88 -2.38 -10.66
C GLU A 37 -12.34 -0.95 -10.59
N HIS A 38 -13.04 -0.07 -9.87
CA HIS A 38 -12.62 1.33 -9.69
C HIS A 38 -11.38 1.45 -8.82
N GLN A 39 -11.21 0.57 -7.84
CA GLN A 39 -9.97 0.50 -7.08
C GLN A 39 -8.81 0.18 -8.01
N LYS A 40 -8.96 -0.81 -8.90
CA LYS A 40 -7.92 -1.19 -9.84
C LYS A 40 -7.55 -0.03 -10.77
N ASP A 41 -8.53 0.57 -11.44
CA ASP A 41 -8.29 1.70 -12.37
C ASP A 41 -7.59 2.86 -11.63
N TRP A 42 -8.09 3.20 -10.44
CA TRP A 42 -7.49 4.26 -9.61
C TRP A 42 -6.04 3.95 -9.24
N PHE A 43 -5.74 2.70 -8.90
CA PHE A 43 -4.38 2.31 -8.57
C PHE A 43 -3.47 2.29 -9.80
N ASP A 44 -3.95 1.84 -10.96
CA ASP A 44 -3.16 1.86 -12.19
C ASP A 44 -2.76 3.31 -12.54
N ASP A 45 -3.69 4.27 -12.46
CA ASP A 45 -3.39 5.70 -12.63
C ASP A 45 -2.46 6.26 -11.54
N THR A 46 -2.71 5.91 -10.27
CA THR A 46 -1.90 6.42 -9.15
C THR A 46 -0.47 5.89 -9.18
N MET A 47 -0.26 4.64 -9.61
CA MET A 47 1.07 4.06 -9.77
C MET A 47 1.87 4.76 -10.88
N LEU A 48 1.22 5.16 -11.97
CA LEU A 48 1.87 5.96 -13.02
C LEU A 48 2.31 7.32 -12.49
N TYR A 49 1.46 7.98 -11.70
CA TYR A 49 1.82 9.24 -11.04
C TYR A 49 3.00 9.08 -10.07
N LEU A 50 3.03 8.01 -9.27
CA LEU A 50 4.14 7.76 -8.34
C LEU A 50 5.44 7.44 -9.08
N ALA A 51 5.37 6.71 -10.20
CA ALA A 51 6.54 6.39 -11.02
C ALA A 51 7.16 7.65 -11.67
N ASP A 52 6.32 8.59 -12.12
CA ASP A 52 6.78 9.87 -12.68
C ASP A 52 7.38 10.79 -11.60
N ARG A 53 6.75 10.83 -10.42
CA ARG A 53 7.17 11.69 -9.31
C ARG A 53 8.45 11.23 -8.62
N TYR A 54 8.63 9.91 -8.50
CA TYR A 54 9.74 9.29 -7.78
C TYR A 54 10.59 8.47 -8.76
N GLU A 55 11.31 9.17 -9.64
CA GLU A 55 12.15 8.58 -10.70
C GLU A 55 13.28 7.67 -10.18
N ASP A 56 13.67 7.84 -8.91
CA ASP A 56 14.67 7.01 -8.24
C ASP A 56 14.13 5.64 -7.79
N LEU A 57 12.80 5.40 -7.86
CA LEU A 57 12.22 4.11 -7.49
C LEU A 57 12.47 3.07 -8.56
N SER A 58 12.98 1.92 -8.14
CA SER A 58 13.08 0.76 -9.01
C SER A 58 11.70 0.18 -9.34
N GLU A 59 11.58 -0.52 -10.47
CA GLU A 59 10.34 -1.23 -10.84
C GLU A 59 9.89 -2.22 -9.76
N GLU A 60 10.85 -2.86 -9.07
CA GLU A 60 10.57 -3.75 -7.93
C GLU A 60 9.92 -3.00 -6.77
N GLU A 61 10.36 -1.79 -6.48
CA GLU A 61 9.85 -0.95 -5.39
C GLU A 61 8.45 -0.41 -5.72
N LEU A 62 8.21 0.00 -6.97
CA LEU A 62 6.87 0.34 -7.45
C LEU A 62 5.92 -0.86 -7.35
N GLY A 63 6.36 -2.05 -7.74
CA GLY A 63 5.59 -3.28 -7.56
C GLY A 63 5.25 -3.56 -6.09
N GLN A 64 6.21 -3.34 -5.18
CA GLN A 64 5.96 -3.45 -3.74
C GLN A 64 4.95 -2.42 -3.23
N LEU A 65 5.00 -1.17 -3.70
CA LEU A 65 4.02 -0.13 -3.36
C LEU A 65 2.61 -0.54 -3.75
N ARG A 66 2.43 -1.09 -4.97
CA ARG A 66 1.13 -1.59 -5.44
C ARG A 66 0.58 -2.65 -4.48
N VAL A 67 1.38 -3.67 -4.18
CA VAL A 67 0.98 -4.76 -3.28
C VAL A 67 0.64 -4.25 -1.88
N LEU A 68 1.42 -3.30 -1.35
CA LEU A 68 1.16 -2.69 -0.05
C LEU A 68 -0.15 -1.90 -0.04
N GLY A 69 -0.41 -1.11 -1.08
CA GLY A 69 -1.64 -0.35 -1.24
C GLY A 69 -2.88 -1.23 -1.35
N GLU A 70 -2.83 -2.29 -2.16
CA GLU A 70 -3.95 -3.24 -2.27
C GLU A 70 -4.25 -3.91 -0.94
N ARG A 71 -3.22 -4.33 -0.22
CA ARG A 71 -3.38 -4.94 1.10
C ARG A 71 -3.92 -3.96 2.14
N PHE A 72 -3.58 -2.68 2.01
CA PHE A 72 -4.12 -1.63 2.87
C PHE A 72 -5.63 -1.42 2.64
N CYS A 73 -6.11 -1.64 1.42
CA CYS A 73 -7.54 -1.57 1.09
C CYS A 73 -8.32 -2.83 1.49
N GLN A 74 -7.64 -3.93 1.82
CA GLN A 74 -8.32 -5.14 2.30
C GLN A 74 -8.91 -4.89 3.68
N PRO A 75 -10.14 -5.38 3.95
CA PRO A 75 -10.72 -5.27 5.28
C PRO A 75 -9.80 -5.97 6.28
N VAL A 76 -9.48 -5.27 7.39
CA VAL A 76 -8.79 -5.90 8.52
C VAL A 76 -9.73 -6.97 9.04
N GLN A 77 -9.52 -8.22 8.62
CA GLN A 77 -10.21 -9.36 9.21
C GLN A 77 -9.78 -9.41 10.67
N ARG A 78 -10.53 -8.72 11.55
CA ARG A 78 -10.67 -9.15 12.93
C ARG A 78 -11.18 -10.57 12.77
N LYS A 79 -10.34 -11.56 13.10
CA LYS A 79 -10.83 -12.93 13.29
C LYS A 79 -11.98 -12.75 14.28
N ASN A 80 -13.21 -12.79 13.80
CA ASN A 80 -14.35 -12.87 14.67
C ASN A 80 -14.10 -14.19 15.40
N GLU A 81 -13.77 -14.09 16.69
CA GLU A 81 -13.87 -15.22 17.59
C GLU A 81 -15.33 -15.69 17.50
N THR A 82 -15.59 -16.60 16.58
CA THR A 82 -16.76 -17.47 16.60
C THR A 82 -16.62 -18.32 17.85
N VAL A 83 -17.04 -17.75 18.98
CA VAL A 83 -17.46 -18.48 20.17
C VAL A 83 -18.94 -18.17 20.34
N GLU A 84 -19.74 -18.55 19.35
CA GLU A 84 -21.18 -18.64 19.54
C GLU A 84 -21.47 -19.94 20.28
N SER A 85 -21.67 -19.77 21.58
CA SER A 85 -22.41 -20.64 22.48
C SER A 85 -23.81 -20.92 21.95
N GLY A 86 -24.26 -22.19 21.93
CA GLY A 86 -25.69 -22.47 21.81
C GLY A 86 -26.08 -23.90 21.39
N ALA A 87 -26.29 -24.76 22.38
CA ALA A 87 -27.43 -25.68 22.54
C ALA A 87 -27.98 -26.47 21.33
N VAL A 88 -27.86 -27.81 21.40
CA VAL A 88 -29.01 -28.74 21.52
C VAL A 88 -28.61 -30.00 22.29
#